data_AF-A0A4Q6XYG0-F1
#
_entry.id   AF-A0A4Q6XYG0-F1
#
_cell.length_a   1.000
_cell.length_b   1.000
_cell.length_c   1.000
_cell.angle_alpha   90.00
_cell.angle_beta   90.00
_cell.angle_gamma   90.00
#
_symmetry.space_group_name_H-M   'P 1'
#
loop_
_entity.id
_entity.type
_entity.pdbx_description
1 polymer ?
#
loop_
_entity_poly.entity_id
_entity_poly.type
_entity_poly.pdbx_seq_one_letter_code
_entity_poly.pdbx_strand_id
1 'polypeptide(L)'
;MMDITYYIYLGVLTMAVLTAIVSLKKGISFPVRIISLLVLYTGVVEWSVFYKAEFCSDKTNVQMYNFFHLVQYLAFAYYFQQIIQLRFVQKIIQGFLYLYPIFWYVLVFFVFKLNEWNSYVFVSGGMFILFFSVVYCYELLSAEEPIMLRNCSEFWIAIGLIFFYVCGVPYMGMYRFLTANYADLAKILKIPLQISNIVMYSLFTYAFICQLTITKRS
;
A
#
# COMPACT_ATOMS: atom_id res chain seq x y z
N MET A 1 11.45 -9.96 19.24
CA MET A 1 10.08 -9.96 19.78
C MET A 1 9.35 -8.84 19.09
N MET A 2 8.14 -9.08 18.58
CA MET A 2 7.37 -8.05 17.88
C MET A 2 6.78 -7.06 18.89
N ASP A 3 6.75 -5.78 18.53
CA ASP A 3 6.25 -4.72 19.40
C ASP A 3 4.73 -4.69 19.41
N ILE A 4 4.12 -4.14 20.47
CA ILE A 4 2.66 -4.02 20.60
C ILE A 4 1.99 -3.34 19.40
N THR A 5 2.68 -2.37 18.78
CA THR A 5 2.22 -1.66 17.59
C THR A 5 2.06 -2.59 16.39
N TYR A 6 2.89 -3.63 16.27
CA TYR A 6 2.79 -4.62 15.21
C TYR A 6 1.55 -5.51 15.37
N TYR A 7 1.20 -5.90 16.60
CA TYR A 7 -0.02 -6.68 16.85
C TYR A 7 -1.29 -5.87 16.56
N ILE A 8 -1.30 -4.58 16.93
CA ILE A 8 -2.40 -3.66 16.58
C ILE A 8 -2.53 -3.56 15.06
N TYR A 9 -1.41 -3.36 14.37
CA TYR A 9 -1.35 -3.37 12.90
C TYR A 9 -1.95 -4.64 12.30
N LEU A 10 -1.53 -5.82 12.76
CA LEU A 10 -2.02 -7.10 12.24
C LEU A 10 -3.51 -7.30 12.49
N GLY A 11 -4.00 -6.86 13.65
CA GLY A 11 -5.44 -6.86 13.97
C GLY A 11 -6.26 -5.99 13.01
N VAL A 12 -5.79 -4.76 12.75
CA VAL A 12 -6.44 -3.84 11.81
C VAL A 12 -6.39 -4.35 10.37
N LEU A 13 -5.25 -4.89 9.93
CA LEU A 13 -5.14 -5.55 8.63
C LEU A 13 -6.12 -6.73 8.51
N THR A 14 -6.26 -7.53 9.57
CA THR A 14 -7.20 -8.65 9.56
C THR A 14 -8.65 -8.18 9.43
N MET A 15 -9.03 -7.06 10.07
CA MET A 15 -10.35 -6.44 9.84
C MET A 15 -10.52 -5.97 8.39
N ALA A 16 -9.49 -5.38 7.79
CA ALA A 16 -9.50 -4.97 6.38
C ALA A 16 -9.66 -6.19 5.44
N VAL A 17 -9.00 -7.31 5.74
CA VAL A 17 -9.11 -8.58 5.01
C VAL A 17 -10.53 -9.15 5.10
N LEU A 18 -11.11 -9.21 6.30
CA LEU A 18 -12.47 -9.72 6.50
C LEU A 18 -13.50 -8.87 5.76
N THR A 19 -13.38 -7.54 5.84
CA THR A 19 -14.29 -6.63 5.12
C THR A 19 -14.09 -6.69 3.62
N ALA A 20 -12.86 -6.89 3.12
CA ALA A 20 -12.59 -7.13 1.71
C ALA A 20 -13.29 -8.41 1.19
N ILE A 21 -13.23 -9.52 1.94
CA ILE A 21 -13.91 -10.78 1.58
C ILE A 21 -15.43 -10.58 1.46
N VAL A 22 -16.02 -9.91 2.45
CA VAL A 22 -17.47 -9.62 2.44
C VAL A 22 -17.83 -8.70 1.27
N SER A 23 -16.99 -7.71 0.98
CA SER A 23 -17.19 -6.77 -0.13
C SER A 23 -17.15 -7.45 -1.49
N LEU A 24 -16.16 -8.32 -1.72
CA LEU A 24 -16.04 -9.09 -2.96
C LEU A 24 -17.26 -9.96 -3.25
N LYS A 25 -17.87 -10.56 -2.22
CA LYS A 25 -19.08 -11.38 -2.37
C LYS A 25 -20.32 -10.58 -2.78
N LYS A 26 -20.34 -9.27 -2.55
CA LYS A 26 -21.51 -8.41 -2.76
C LYS A 26 -21.47 -7.59 -4.04
N GLY A 27 -20.47 -7.78 -4.91
CA GLY A 27 -20.42 -7.10 -6.21
C GLY A 27 -20.03 -5.62 -6.10
N ILE A 28 -18.82 -5.33 -5.62
CA ILE A 28 -18.24 -3.99 -5.57
C ILE A 28 -17.77 -3.47 -6.94
N SER A 29 -17.51 -2.16 -7.02
CA SER A 29 -16.94 -1.52 -8.22
C SER A 29 -15.58 -2.15 -8.59
N PHE A 30 -15.27 -2.16 -9.88
CA PHE A 30 -14.04 -2.76 -10.40
C PHE A 30 -12.75 -2.19 -9.77
N PRO A 31 -12.61 -0.86 -9.56
CA PRO A 31 -11.41 -0.31 -8.92
C PRO A 31 -11.22 -0.83 -7.49
N VAL A 32 -12.29 -0.81 -6.68
CA VAL A 32 -12.24 -1.26 -5.28
C VAL A 32 -11.94 -2.76 -5.19
N ARG A 33 -12.38 -3.55 -6.19
CA ARG A 33 -12.05 -4.97 -6.29
C ARG A 33 -10.55 -5.23 -6.37
N ILE A 34 -9.80 -4.40 -7.10
CA ILE A 34 -8.33 -4.51 -7.20
C ILE A 34 -7.72 -4.34 -5.81
N ILE A 35 -8.14 -3.31 -5.07
CA ILE A 35 -7.63 -3.03 -3.72
C ILE A 35 -8.05 -4.11 -2.73
N SER A 36 -9.27 -4.63 -2.81
CA SER A 36 -9.72 -5.75 -1.98
C SER A 36 -8.86 -7.01 -2.19
N LEU A 37 -8.54 -7.35 -3.45
CA LEU A 37 -7.65 -8.47 -3.76
C LEU A 37 -6.21 -8.23 -3.26
N LEU A 38 -5.72 -7.00 -3.38
CA LEU A 38 -4.40 -6.63 -2.85
C LEU A 38 -4.34 -6.70 -1.32
N VAL A 39 -5.40 -6.28 -0.62
CA VAL A 39 -5.49 -6.40 0.84
C VAL A 39 -5.50 -7.87 1.27
N LEU A 40 -6.21 -8.74 0.55
CA LEU A 40 -6.17 -10.18 0.80
C LEU A 40 -4.76 -10.74 0.64
N TYR A 41 -4.09 -10.41 -0.47
CA TYR A 41 -2.71 -10.80 -0.71
C TYR A 41 -1.76 -10.28 0.37
N THR A 42 -1.93 -9.03 0.79
CA THR A 42 -1.15 -8.44 1.89
C THR A 42 -1.37 -9.18 3.20
N GLY A 43 -2.62 -9.55 3.52
CA GLY A 43 -2.95 -10.39 4.66
C GLY A 43 -2.19 -11.71 4.65
N VAL A 44 -2.15 -12.41 3.50
CA VAL A 44 -1.41 -13.67 3.36
C VAL A 44 0.09 -13.46 3.62
N VAL A 45 0.68 -12.40 3.05
CA VAL A 45 2.11 -12.10 3.23
C VAL A 45 2.42 -11.77 4.69
N GLU A 46 1.67 -10.87 5.32
CA GLU A 46 1.93 -10.41 6.69
C GLU A 46 1.71 -11.51 7.74
N TRP A 47 0.67 -12.35 7.56
CA TRP A 47 0.49 -13.53 8.42
C TRP A 47 1.60 -14.56 8.22
N SER A 48 2.11 -14.72 6.98
CA SER A 48 3.27 -15.60 6.71
C SER A 48 4.54 -15.07 7.38
N VAL A 49 4.77 -13.76 7.31
CA VAL A 49 5.88 -13.06 7.97
C VAL A 49 5.79 -13.17 9.49
N PHE A 50 4.59 -12.98 10.06
CA PHE A 50 4.34 -13.16 11.49
C PHE A 50 4.64 -14.59 11.92
N TYR A 51 4.11 -15.59 11.21
CA TYR A 51 4.33 -16.99 11.50
C TYR A 51 5.82 -17.35 11.44
N LYS A 52 6.53 -16.90 10.40
CA LYS A 52 7.98 -17.13 10.26
C LYS A 52 8.77 -16.45 11.38
N ALA A 53 8.42 -15.22 11.76
CA ALA A 53 9.13 -14.47 12.80
C ALA A 53 9.01 -15.11 14.20
N GLU A 54 7.85 -15.68 14.51
CA GLU A 54 7.54 -16.23 15.83
C GLU A 54 7.93 -17.71 15.98
N PHE A 55 7.72 -18.51 14.92
CA PHE A 55 7.81 -19.97 15.00
C PHE A 55 8.98 -20.59 14.21
N CYS A 56 9.68 -19.83 13.36
CA CYS A 56 10.81 -20.36 12.57
C CYS A 56 12.17 -19.84 13.06
N SER A 57 13.20 -20.67 12.88
CA SER A 57 14.58 -20.35 13.23
C SER A 57 15.20 -19.30 12.29
N ASP A 58 14.84 -19.32 11.00
CA ASP A 58 15.19 -18.27 10.05
C ASP A 58 14.16 -17.14 10.13
N LYS A 59 14.60 -15.95 10.55
CA LYS A 59 13.75 -14.76 10.71
C LYS A 59 13.87 -13.79 9.54
N THR A 60 14.56 -14.17 8.47
CA THR A 60 14.80 -13.30 7.32
C THR A 60 13.55 -13.26 6.44
N ASN A 61 12.88 -12.11 6.40
CA ASN A 61 11.62 -11.92 5.66
C ASN A 61 11.77 -11.00 4.44
N VAL A 62 12.99 -10.54 4.18
CA VAL A 62 13.31 -9.55 3.15
C VAL A 62 12.90 -10.01 1.75
N GLN A 63 13.10 -11.28 1.43
CA GLN A 63 12.70 -11.87 0.15
C GLN A 63 11.20 -11.73 -0.10
N MET A 64 10.38 -12.06 0.91
CA MET A 64 8.92 -11.97 0.81
C MET A 64 8.48 -10.55 0.50
N TYR A 65 9.07 -9.55 1.18
CA TYR A 65 8.79 -8.15 0.93
C TYR A 65 9.25 -7.66 -0.44
N ASN A 66 10.41 -8.11 -0.93
CA ASN A 66 10.90 -7.73 -2.26
C ASN A 66 9.91 -8.14 -3.36
N PHE A 67 9.34 -9.35 -3.29
CA PHE A 67 8.29 -9.80 -4.23
C PHE A 67 6.94 -9.13 -3.99
N PHE A 68 6.54 -9.01 -2.72
CA PHE A 68 5.29 -8.35 -2.32
C PHE A 68 5.20 -6.94 -2.89
N HIS A 69 6.27 -6.16 -2.78
CA HIS A 69 6.32 -4.79 -3.28
C HIS A 69 6.07 -4.70 -4.79
N LEU A 70 6.63 -5.61 -5.60
CA LEU A 70 6.35 -5.63 -7.04
C LEU A 70 4.85 -5.71 -7.31
N VAL A 71 4.19 -6.72 -6.72
CA VAL A 71 2.75 -6.95 -6.92
C VAL A 71 1.94 -5.78 -6.37
N GLN A 72 2.30 -5.27 -5.20
CA GLN A 72 1.64 -4.15 -4.53
C GLN A 72 1.63 -2.89 -5.39
N TYR A 73 2.79 -2.47 -5.89
CA TYR A 73 2.88 -1.22 -6.66
C TYR A 73 2.23 -1.34 -8.03
N LEU A 74 2.28 -2.50 -8.69
CA LEU A 74 1.55 -2.73 -9.93
C LEU A 74 0.04 -2.70 -9.73
N ALA A 75 -0.46 -3.33 -8.65
CA ALA A 75 -1.88 -3.30 -8.33
C ALA A 75 -2.37 -1.88 -8.01
N PHE A 76 -1.61 -1.09 -7.25
CA PHE A 76 -1.95 0.31 -6.98
C PHE A 76 -1.90 1.18 -8.25
N ALA A 77 -0.88 1.04 -9.09
CA ALA A 77 -0.81 1.78 -10.34
C ALA A 77 -1.99 1.42 -11.27
N TYR A 78 -2.32 0.13 -11.38
CA TYR A 78 -3.46 -0.32 -12.15
C TYR A 78 -4.79 0.19 -11.57
N TYR A 79 -4.93 0.23 -10.25
CA TYR A 79 -6.07 0.85 -9.58
C TYR A 79 -6.23 2.33 -9.96
N PHE A 80 -5.16 3.13 -9.86
CA PHE A 80 -5.20 4.55 -10.23
C PHE A 80 -5.48 4.77 -11.71
N GLN A 81 -5.04 3.85 -12.58
CA GLN A 81 -5.38 3.89 -14.00
C GLN A 81 -6.89 3.88 -14.26
N GLN A 82 -7.67 3.21 -13.39
CA GLN A 82 -9.12 3.08 -13.56
C GLN A 82 -9.90 4.32 -13.10
N ILE A 83 -9.32 5.14 -12.22
CA ILE A 83 -10.05 6.23 -11.54
C ILE A 83 -9.56 7.63 -11.93
N ILE A 84 -8.30 7.76 -12.39
CA ILE A 84 -7.74 9.03 -12.86
C ILE A 84 -8.16 9.28 -14.31
N GLN A 85 -8.67 10.48 -14.60
CA GLN A 85 -9.20 10.83 -15.93
C GLN A 85 -8.19 11.61 -16.79
N LEU A 86 -7.22 12.30 -16.18
CA LEU A 86 -6.24 13.11 -16.89
C LEU A 86 -5.36 12.24 -17.79
N ARG A 87 -5.53 12.40 -19.11
CA ARG A 87 -4.83 11.61 -20.15
C ARG A 87 -3.31 11.62 -20.03
N PHE A 88 -2.74 12.74 -19.61
CA PHE A 88 -1.30 12.85 -19.39
C PHE A 88 -0.83 11.89 -18.29
N VAL A 89 -1.55 11.85 -17.15
CA VAL A 89 -1.21 10.98 -16.02
C VAL A 89 -1.51 9.53 -16.35
N GLN A 90 -2.55 9.23 -17.12
CA GLN A 90 -2.78 7.86 -17.60
C GLN A 90 -1.60 7.31 -18.41
N LYS A 91 -0.95 8.13 -19.26
CA LYS A 91 0.27 7.72 -19.98
C LYS A 91 1.44 7.47 -19.04
N ILE A 92 1.59 8.27 -17.99
CA ILE A 92 2.61 8.04 -16.95
C ILE A 92 2.35 6.72 -16.23
N ILE A 93 1.10 6.44 -15.84
CA ILE A 93 0.72 5.18 -15.19
C ILE A 93 1.00 3.98 -16.11
N GLN A 94 0.66 4.07 -17.40
CA GLN A 94 0.99 3.02 -18.38
C GLN A 94 2.50 2.80 -18.47
N GLY A 95 3.27 3.87 -18.59
CA GLY A 95 4.74 3.79 -18.56
C GLY A 95 5.25 3.11 -17.30
N PHE A 96 4.70 3.48 -16.13
CA PHE A 96 5.05 2.86 -14.85
C PHE A 96 4.75 1.35 -14.83
N LEU A 97 3.56 0.92 -15.31
CA LEU A 97 3.18 -0.49 -15.34
C LEU A 97 4.14 -1.37 -16.16
N TYR A 98 4.75 -0.84 -17.22
CA TYR A 98 5.74 -1.56 -18.03
C TYR A 98 7.18 -1.41 -17.55
N LEU A 99 7.58 -0.21 -17.13
CA LEU A 99 8.97 0.09 -16.77
C LEU A 99 9.31 -0.35 -15.34
N TYR A 100 8.35 -0.30 -14.41
CA TYR A 100 8.58 -0.64 -13.02
C TYR A 100 8.96 -2.12 -12.80
N PRO A 101 8.34 -3.12 -13.45
CA PRO A 101 8.78 -4.51 -13.37
C PRO A 101 10.21 -4.71 -13.86
N ILE A 102 10.60 -4.03 -14.94
CA ILE A 102 11.96 -4.10 -15.49
C ILE A 102 12.95 -3.50 -14.49
N PHE A 103 12.64 -2.32 -13.95
CA PHE A 103 13.44 -1.66 -12.93
C PHE A 103 13.59 -2.52 -11.67
N TRP A 104 12.49 -3.09 -11.17
CA TRP A 104 12.49 -4.02 -10.04
C TRP A 104 13.37 -5.23 -10.33
N TYR A 105 13.23 -5.86 -11.49
CA TYR A 105 13.99 -7.05 -11.86
C TYR A 105 15.49 -6.77 -11.91
N VAL A 106 15.89 -5.67 -12.58
CA VAL A 106 17.29 -5.24 -12.63
C VAL A 106 17.84 -5.02 -11.23
N LEU A 107 17.11 -4.28 -10.38
CA LEU A 107 17.63 -3.98 -9.05
C LEU A 107 17.67 -5.20 -8.13
N VAL A 108 16.70 -6.12 -8.18
CA VAL A 108 16.59 -7.26 -7.25
C VAL A 108 17.48 -8.44 -7.62
N PHE A 109 17.86 -8.58 -8.89
CA PHE A 109 18.71 -9.69 -9.35
C PHE A 109 20.14 -9.28 -9.70
N PHE A 110 20.37 -8.03 -10.16
CA PHE A 110 21.69 -7.60 -10.64
C PHE A 110 22.40 -6.61 -9.72
N VAL A 111 21.67 -5.77 -8.99
CA VAL A 111 22.27 -4.70 -8.17
C VAL A 111 22.27 -5.08 -6.69
N PHE A 112 21.10 -5.43 -6.17
CA PHE A 112 20.90 -5.90 -4.80
C PHE A 112 20.63 -7.40 -4.87
N LYS A 113 21.05 -8.15 -3.86
CA LYS A 113 20.73 -9.58 -3.75
C LYS A 113 19.30 -9.73 -3.24
N LEU A 114 18.63 -10.83 -3.57
CA LEU A 114 17.28 -11.16 -3.09
C LEU A 114 17.11 -11.09 -1.56
N ASN A 115 18.19 -11.30 -0.81
CA ASN A 115 18.21 -11.33 0.64
C ASN A 115 18.41 -9.94 1.28
N GLU A 116 18.67 -8.92 0.46
CA GLU A 116 18.94 -7.57 0.91
C GLU A 116 17.73 -6.66 0.67
N TRP A 117 17.48 -5.76 1.63
CA TRP A 117 16.39 -4.82 1.55
C TRP A 117 16.68 -3.80 0.46
N ASN A 118 15.77 -3.68 -0.50
CA ASN A 118 15.92 -2.76 -1.61
C ASN A 118 15.11 -1.48 -1.38
N SER A 119 15.74 -0.49 -0.75
CA SER A 119 15.12 0.80 -0.46
C SER A 119 14.73 1.57 -1.73
N TYR A 120 15.45 1.38 -2.85
CA TYR A 120 15.17 2.06 -4.11
C TYR A 120 13.86 1.60 -4.75
N VAL A 121 13.57 0.29 -4.69
CA VAL A 121 12.28 -0.27 -5.10
C VAL A 121 11.15 0.36 -4.29
N PHE A 122 11.27 0.38 -2.96
CA PHE A 122 10.23 0.97 -2.11
C PHE A 122 10.02 2.47 -2.39
N VAL A 123 11.10 3.24 -2.44
CA VAL A 123 11.04 4.70 -2.63
C VAL A 123 10.48 5.06 -3.98
N SER A 124 10.96 4.44 -5.06
CA SER A 124 10.47 4.72 -6.41
C SER A 124 8.99 4.36 -6.54
N GLY A 125 8.58 3.15 -6.16
CA GLY A 125 7.18 2.73 -6.18
C GLY A 125 6.31 3.65 -5.31
N GLY A 126 6.73 3.91 -4.08
CA GLY A 126 6.00 4.76 -3.14
C GLY A 126 5.82 6.20 -3.61
N MET A 127 6.82 6.79 -4.25
CA MET A 127 6.73 8.15 -4.82
C MET A 127 5.70 8.23 -5.94
N PHE A 128 5.67 7.25 -6.85
CA PHE A 128 4.66 7.22 -7.92
C PHE A 128 3.25 7.02 -7.36
N ILE A 129 3.07 6.10 -6.40
CA ILE A 129 1.75 5.90 -5.78
C ILE A 129 1.30 7.13 -5.01
N LEU A 130 2.20 7.81 -4.29
CA LEU A 130 1.90 9.08 -3.63
C LEU A 130 1.49 10.15 -4.65
N PHE A 131 2.24 10.29 -5.74
CA PHE A 131 1.91 11.22 -6.83
C PHE A 131 0.53 10.94 -7.43
N PHE A 132 0.23 9.69 -7.79
CA PHE A 132 -1.09 9.31 -8.34
C PHE A 132 -2.22 9.58 -7.33
N SER A 133 -2.00 9.28 -6.05
CA SER A 133 -2.99 9.55 -5.01
C SER A 133 -3.30 11.05 -4.89
N VAL A 134 -2.28 11.89 -4.93
CA VAL A 134 -2.44 13.36 -4.87
C VAL A 134 -3.13 13.89 -6.12
N VAL A 135 -2.76 13.41 -7.31
CA VAL A 135 -3.42 13.78 -8.56
C VAL A 135 -4.90 13.42 -8.53
N TYR A 136 -5.23 12.21 -8.08
CA TYR A 136 -6.63 11.79 -7.95
C TYR A 136 -7.41 12.72 -7.00
N CYS A 137 -6.84 13.05 -5.83
CA CYS A 137 -7.47 14.00 -4.92
C CYS A 137 -7.64 15.39 -5.55
N TYR A 138 -6.68 15.84 -6.36
CA TYR A 138 -6.77 17.11 -7.09
C TYR A 138 -7.90 17.10 -8.13
N GLU A 139 -8.03 16.03 -8.93
CA GLU A 139 -9.14 15.87 -9.88
C GLU A 139 -10.49 15.90 -9.16
N LEU A 140 -10.58 15.19 -8.04
CA LEU A 140 -11.81 15.12 -7.25
C LEU A 140 -12.22 16.49 -6.67
N LEU A 141 -11.24 17.29 -6.23
CA LEU A 141 -11.48 18.64 -5.70
C LEU A 141 -11.76 19.68 -6.79
N SER A 142 -11.33 19.40 -8.02
CA SER A 142 -11.54 20.29 -9.18
C SER A 142 -12.79 19.93 -9.99
N ALA A 143 -13.55 18.93 -9.56
CA ALA A 143 -14.78 18.51 -10.22
C ALA A 143 -15.86 19.60 -10.15
N GLU A 144 -16.56 19.82 -11.27
CA GLU A 144 -17.64 20.82 -11.35
C GLU A 144 -18.85 20.46 -10.49
N GLU A 145 -19.10 19.16 -10.31
CA GLU A 145 -20.22 18.65 -9.51
C GLU A 145 -19.79 18.38 -8.06
N PRO A 146 -20.62 18.76 -7.07
CA PRO A 146 -20.33 18.50 -5.67
C PRO A 146 -20.43 16.99 -5.38
N ILE A 147 -19.29 16.34 -5.19
CA ILE A 147 -19.20 14.92 -4.82
C ILE A 147 -19.27 14.77 -3.30
N MET A 148 -20.18 13.93 -2.80
CA MET A 148 -20.23 13.58 -1.38
C MET A 148 -19.06 12.65 -1.01
N LEU A 149 -17.94 13.23 -0.56
CA LEU A 149 -16.71 12.52 -0.20
C LEU A 149 -16.92 11.37 0.81
N ARG A 150 -17.86 11.52 1.73
CA ARG A 150 -18.21 10.46 2.70
C ARG A 150 -18.60 9.15 2.03
N ASN A 151 -19.18 9.22 0.83
CA ASN A 151 -19.65 8.07 0.08
C ASN A 151 -18.68 7.67 -1.06
N CYS A 152 -17.50 8.29 -1.16
CA CYS A 152 -16.53 7.99 -2.21
C CYS A 152 -15.46 7.05 -1.66
N SER A 153 -15.60 5.75 -1.95
CA SER A 153 -14.67 4.72 -1.45
C SER A 153 -13.22 4.97 -1.92
N GLU A 154 -13.08 5.45 -3.15
CA GLU A 154 -11.83 5.73 -3.83
C GLU A 154 -11.06 6.87 -3.15
N PHE A 155 -11.76 7.88 -2.65
CA PHE A 155 -11.18 8.96 -1.86
C PHE A 155 -10.50 8.44 -0.60
N TRP A 156 -11.16 7.58 0.17
CA TRP A 156 -10.58 7.03 1.40
C TRP A 156 -9.37 6.13 1.16
N ILE A 157 -9.37 5.40 0.05
CA ILE A 157 -8.20 4.62 -0.39
C ILE A 157 -7.03 5.56 -0.71
N ALA A 158 -7.25 6.59 -1.53
CA ALA A 158 -6.21 7.55 -1.89
C ALA A 158 -5.63 8.28 -0.66
N ILE A 159 -6.48 8.73 0.28
CA ILE A 159 -6.03 9.37 1.51
C ILE A 159 -5.20 8.41 2.38
N GLY A 160 -5.63 7.16 2.52
CA GLY A 160 -4.85 6.15 3.24
C GLY A 160 -3.45 5.95 2.66
N LEU A 161 -3.35 5.89 1.33
CA LEU A 161 -2.08 5.78 0.62
C LEU A 161 -1.19 7.02 0.83
N ILE A 162 -1.76 8.23 0.80
CA ILE A 162 -1.03 9.47 1.07
C ILE A 162 -0.43 9.43 2.48
N PHE A 163 -1.24 9.12 3.50
CA PHE A 163 -0.77 9.06 4.89
C PHE A 163 0.38 8.06 5.05
N PHE A 164 0.26 6.87 4.46
CA PHE A 164 1.31 5.86 4.54
C PHE A 164 2.58 6.28 3.81
N TYR A 165 2.49 6.70 2.54
CA TYR A 165 3.69 6.95 1.73
C TYR A 165 4.40 8.26 2.07
N VAL A 166 3.71 9.28 2.61
CA VAL A 166 4.37 10.49 3.13
C VAL A 166 5.32 10.15 4.28
N CYS A 167 4.95 9.20 5.16
CA CYS A 167 5.82 8.74 6.24
C CYS A 167 6.83 7.68 5.74
N GLY A 168 6.36 6.75 4.91
CA GLY A 168 7.13 5.58 4.48
C GLY A 168 8.26 5.91 3.53
N VAL A 169 8.07 6.80 2.56
CA VAL A 169 9.10 7.11 1.56
C VAL A 169 10.35 7.73 2.20
N PRO A 170 10.25 8.80 3.01
CA PRO A 170 11.44 9.38 3.65
C PRO A 170 12.13 8.38 4.58
N TYR A 171 11.36 7.65 5.40
CA TYR A 171 11.93 6.66 6.32
C TYR A 171 12.66 5.55 5.58
N MET A 172 12.04 4.94 4.57
CA MET A 172 12.65 3.84 3.82
C MET A 172 13.83 4.29 2.97
N GLY A 173 13.79 5.52 2.42
CA GLY A 173 14.91 6.10 1.69
C GLY A 173 16.14 6.32 2.58
N MET A 174 15.93 6.66 3.85
CA MET A 174 17.01 6.82 4.82
C MET A 174 17.34 5.55 5.60
N TYR A 175 16.60 4.46 5.42
CA TYR A 175 16.64 3.28 6.28
C TYR A 175 18.06 2.70 6.45
N ARG A 176 18.79 2.52 5.34
CA ARG A 176 20.17 1.98 5.38
C ARG A 176 21.13 2.92 6.11
N PHE A 177 21.00 4.23 5.90
CA PHE A 177 21.84 5.22 6.56
C PHE A 177 21.55 5.27 8.07
N LEU A 178 20.26 5.30 8.44
CA LEU A 178 19.82 5.35 9.84
C LEU A 178 20.20 4.07 10.59
N THR A 179 20.02 2.89 10.00
CA THR A 179 20.37 1.63 10.67
C THR A 179 21.89 1.46 10.85
N ALA A 180 22.70 2.01 9.94
CA ALA A 180 24.15 1.95 10.05
C ALA A 180 24.75 2.99 11.02
N ASN A 181 24.17 4.19 11.11
CA ASN A 181 24.79 5.31 11.85
C ASN A 181 23.98 5.77 13.09
N TYR A 182 22.66 5.54 13.10
CA TYR A 182 21.72 6.08 14.09
C TYR A 182 20.62 5.06 14.44
N ALA A 183 21.00 3.86 14.87
CA ALA A 183 20.08 2.73 15.02
C ALA A 183 18.88 3.02 15.96
N ASP A 184 19.07 3.81 17.02
CA ASP A 184 17.97 4.18 17.93
C ASP A 184 17.01 5.17 17.30
N LEU A 185 17.50 6.12 16.50
CA LEU A 185 16.65 7.01 15.71
C LEU A 185 15.85 6.22 14.67
N ALA A 186 16.46 5.20 14.05
CA ALA A 186 15.75 4.30 13.12
C ALA A 186 14.55 3.60 13.80
N LYS A 187 14.73 3.12 15.04
CA LYS A 187 13.64 2.50 15.82
C LYS A 187 12.52 3.49 16.14
N ILE A 188 12.87 4.72 16.53
CA ILE A 188 11.88 5.76 16.84
C ILE A 188 11.07 6.12 15.58
N LEU A 189 11.74 6.34 14.44
CA LEU A 189 11.08 6.70 13.18
C LEU A 189 10.23 5.57 12.58
N LYS A 190 10.47 4.32 12.99
CA LYS A 190 9.60 3.17 12.65
C LYS A 190 8.20 3.29 13.26
N ILE A 191 8.04 4.00 14.39
CA ILE A 191 6.74 4.13 15.08
C ILE A 191 5.73 4.92 14.23
N PRO A 192 6.03 6.15 13.73
CA PRO A 192 5.16 6.86 12.79
C PRO A 192 4.80 6.04 11.55
N LEU A 193 5.75 5.27 11.01
CA LEU A 193 5.48 4.39 9.89
C LEU A 193 4.40 3.35 10.24
N GLN A 194 4.53 2.67 11.38
CA GLN A 194 3.54 1.69 11.81
C GLN A 194 2.16 2.32 12.07
N ILE A 195 2.13 3.51 12.68
CA ILE A 195 0.88 4.26 12.88
C ILE A 195 0.24 4.60 11.54
N SER A 196 1.02 5.09 10.57
CA SER A 196 0.50 5.41 9.23
C SER A 196 -0.06 4.17 8.52
N ASN A 197 0.53 3.00 8.76
CA ASN A 197 0.07 1.72 8.23
C ASN A 197 -1.29 1.31 8.84
N ILE A 198 -1.44 1.46 10.15
CA ILE A 198 -2.72 1.26 10.87
C ILE A 198 -3.80 2.19 10.31
N VAL A 199 -3.48 3.48 10.12
CA VAL A 199 -4.41 4.47 9.56
C VAL A 199 -4.82 4.08 8.14
N MET A 200 -3.87 3.72 7.28
CA MET A 200 -4.14 3.30 5.91
C MET A 200 -5.13 2.13 5.86
N TYR A 201 -4.89 1.04 6.59
CA TYR A 201 -5.79 -0.12 6.58
C TYR A 201 -7.14 0.16 7.27
N SER A 202 -7.19 1.06 8.24
CA SER A 202 -8.46 1.54 8.80
C SER A 202 -9.29 2.28 7.75
N LEU A 203 -8.65 3.11 6.93
CA LEU A 203 -9.31 3.82 5.84
C LEU A 203 -9.74 2.90 4.70
N PHE A 204 -8.96 1.87 4.38
CA PHE A 204 -9.37 0.84 3.42
C PHE A 204 -10.58 0.07 3.91
N THR A 205 -10.60 -0.30 5.20
CA THR A 205 -11.76 -0.94 5.85
C THR A 205 -13.00 -0.05 5.71
N TYR A 206 -12.87 1.25 5.98
CA TYR A 206 -13.95 2.22 5.81
C TYR A 206 -14.41 2.32 4.36
N ALA A 207 -13.49 2.37 3.39
CA ALA A 207 -13.79 2.41 1.96
C ALA A 207 -14.62 1.19 1.52
N PHE A 208 -14.27 -0.01 2.01
CA PHE A 208 -15.01 -1.23 1.73
C PHE A 208 -16.42 -1.20 2.33
N ILE A 209 -16.57 -0.75 3.58
CA ILE A 209 -17.88 -0.59 4.24
C ILE A 209 -18.75 0.44 3.51
N CYS A 210 -18.14 1.54 3.06
CA CYS A 210 -18.80 2.58 2.28
C CYS A 210 -19.41 1.99 1.00
N GLN A 211 -18.62 1.23 0.22
CA GLN A 211 -19.08 0.58 -0.99
C GLN A 211 -20.21 -0.43 -0.72
N LEU A 212 -20.08 -1.22 0.35
CA LEU A 212 -21.12 -2.15 0.78
C LEU A 212 -22.45 -1.48 1.12
N THR A 213 -22.40 -0.26 1.66
CA THR A 213 -23.60 0.51 2.01
C THR A 213 -24.29 1.05 0.77
N ILE A 214 -23.52 1.46 -0.23
CA ILE A 214 -24.03 1.96 -1.51
C ILE A 214 -24.69 0.82 -2.30
N THR A 215 -24.02 -0.33 -2.41
CA THR A 215 -24.59 -1.49 -3.13
C THR A 215 -25.88 -2.01 -2.51
N LYS A 216 -26.08 -1.89 -1.19
CA LYS A 216 -27.35 -2.24 -0.54
C LYS A 216 -28.52 -1.30 -0.85
N ARG A 217 -28.23 -0.06 -1.26
CA ARG A 217 -29.25 0.97 -1.53
C ARG A 217 -29.67 1.03 -3.00
N SER A 218 -28.88 0.45 -3.90
CA SER A 218 -29.22 0.26 -5.32
C SER A 218 -30.08 -0.98 -5.51
#